data_AF-A0A6N8L2D2-F1
#
_entry.id   AF-A0A6N8L2D2-F1
#
_cell.length_a   1.000
_cell.length_b   1.000
_cell.length_c   1.000
_cell.angle_alpha   90.00
_cell.angle_beta   90.00
_cell.angle_gamma   90.00
#
_symmetry.space_group_name_H-M   'P 1'
#
loop_
_entity.id
_entity.type
_entity.pdbx_description
1 polymer ?
#
loop_
_entity_poly.entity_id
_entity_poly.type
_entity_poly.pdbx_seq_one_letter_code
_entity_poly.pdbx_strand_id
1 'polypeptide(L)'
;MECKIKEMLSILFHSAEQKIKEGKQINLSLQETNRLHAIKEFLSKPQLEFYSIQTLAERAYMNRTKLQAGFKQLFGQTIKDYAIDAKLSKAYELLSNKAKTSININEIARMVGYRSPHYFAVAFKQKSPSEVKVRATE
;
A
#
# COMPACT_ATOMS: atom_id res chain seq x y z
N MET A 1 -35.54 29.00 7.76
CA MET A 1 -35.48 27.93 6.74
C MET A 1 -34.18 27.94 5.96
N GLU A 2 -33.58 29.10 5.66
CA GLU A 2 -32.34 29.22 4.87
C GLU A 2 -31.10 28.52 5.46
N CYS A 3 -30.90 28.50 6.78
CA CYS A 3 -29.77 27.78 7.40
C CYS A 3 -29.84 26.25 7.14
N LYS A 4 -31.04 25.68 7.12
CA LYS A 4 -31.23 24.23 6.95
C LYS A 4 -30.91 23.78 5.54
N ILE A 5 -31.20 24.63 4.56
CA ILE A 5 -30.84 24.44 3.15
C ILE A 5 -29.32 24.53 2.98
N LYS A 6 -28.65 25.47 3.67
CA LYS A 6 -27.18 25.60 3.67
C LYS A 6 -26.49 24.39 4.29
N GLU A 7 -26.98 23.88 5.42
CA GLU A 7 -26.44 22.67 6.04
C GLU A 7 -26.60 21.45 5.14
N MET A 8 -27.78 21.26 4.53
CA MET A 8 -28.00 20.19 3.56
C MET A 8 -27.09 20.32 2.33
N LEU A 9 -26.92 21.54 1.80
CA LEU A 9 -26.01 21.79 0.68
C LEU A 9 -24.55 21.49 1.05
N SER A 10 -24.11 21.87 2.25
CA SER A 10 -22.75 21.58 2.72
C SER A 10 -22.50 20.07 2.83
N ILE A 11 -23.48 19.30 3.30
CA ILE A 11 -23.39 17.83 3.39
C ILE A 11 -23.36 17.20 1.99
N LEU A 12 -24.21 17.66 1.07
CA LEU A 12 -24.23 17.20 -0.31
C LEU A 12 -22.92 17.54 -1.05
N PHE A 13 -22.37 18.73 -0.81
CA PHE A 13 -21.10 19.13 -1.40
C PHE A 13 -19.94 18.32 -0.83
N HIS A 14 -19.90 18.12 0.49
CA HIS A 14 -18.89 17.30 1.14
C HIS A 14 -18.93 15.83 0.68
N SER A 15 -20.13 15.26 0.53
CA SER A 15 -20.30 13.90 -0.01
C SER A 15 -19.94 13.80 -1.50
N ALA A 16 -20.21 14.84 -2.29
CA ALA A 16 -19.76 14.92 -3.68
C ALA A 16 -18.23 15.02 -3.78
N GLU A 17 -17.60 15.85 -2.94
CA GLU A 17 -16.13 15.94 -2.85
C GLU A 17 -15.50 14.63 -2.38
N GLN A 18 -16.14 13.91 -1.45
CA GLN A 18 -15.72 12.56 -1.06
C GLN A 18 -15.81 11.59 -2.24
N LYS A 19 -16.92 11.57 -2.99
CA LYS A 19 -17.05 10.73 -4.20
C LYS A 19 -16.09 11.11 -5.32
N ILE A 20 -15.66 12.36 -5.39
CA ILE A 20 -14.64 12.82 -6.35
C ILE A 20 -13.23 12.40 -5.89
N LYS A 21 -12.97 12.39 -4.57
CA LYS A 21 -11.72 11.90 -3.96
C LYS A 21 -11.61 10.37 -3.96
N GLU A 22 -12.73 9.67 -3.83
CA GLU A 22 -12.88 8.23 -4.06
C GLU A 22 -13.04 8.00 -5.57
N GLY A 23 -11.93 8.07 -6.31
CA GLY A 23 -11.93 7.96 -7.77
C GLY A 23 -12.83 6.84 -8.30
N LYS A 24 -13.50 7.12 -9.44
CA LYS A 24 -14.42 6.23 -10.20
C LYS A 24 -14.29 4.75 -9.80
N GLN A 25 -15.32 4.20 -9.14
CA GLN A 25 -15.39 2.75 -8.91
C GLN A 25 -15.22 2.02 -10.25
N ILE A 26 -14.21 1.15 -10.29
CA ILE A 26 -13.88 0.39 -11.48
C ILE A 26 -14.61 -0.93 -11.41
N ASN A 27 -15.29 -1.27 -12.50
CA ASN A 27 -15.80 -2.62 -12.70
C ASN A 27 -14.63 -3.56 -12.99
N LEU A 28 -14.36 -4.44 -12.03
CA LEU A 28 -13.37 -5.51 -12.14
C LEU A 28 -14.11 -6.81 -12.45
N SER A 29 -13.68 -7.50 -13.50
CA SER A 29 -14.09 -8.89 -13.75
C SER A 29 -13.48 -9.83 -12.71
N LEU A 30 -14.06 -11.02 -12.54
CA LEU A 30 -13.51 -12.06 -11.66
C LEU A 30 -12.03 -12.37 -11.96
N GLN A 31 -11.67 -12.40 -13.26
CA GLN A 31 -10.29 -12.63 -13.69
C GLN A 31 -9.34 -11.52 -13.24
N GLU A 32 -9.77 -10.26 -13.34
CA GLU A 32 -8.98 -9.10 -12.90
C GLU A 32 -8.83 -9.07 -11.38
N THR A 33 -9.89 -9.41 -10.63
CA THR A 33 -9.81 -9.57 -9.18
C THR A 33 -8.79 -10.64 -8.80
N ASN A 34 -8.83 -11.81 -9.44
CA ASN A 34 -7.85 -12.87 -9.19
C ASN A 34 -6.41 -12.44 -9.50
N ARG A 35 -6.20 -11.70 -10.60
CA ARG A 35 -4.89 -11.12 -10.94
C ARG A 35 -4.42 -10.11 -9.89
N LEU A 36 -5.31 -9.27 -9.37
CA LEU A 36 -4.99 -8.33 -8.30
C LEU A 36 -4.61 -9.04 -6.99
N HIS A 37 -5.28 -10.14 -6.64
CA HIS A 37 -4.87 -10.99 -5.52
C HIS A 37 -3.49 -11.63 -5.74
N ALA A 38 -3.21 -12.12 -6.96
CA ALA A 38 -1.88 -12.65 -7.29
C ALA A 38 -0.78 -11.57 -7.17
N ILE A 39 -1.08 -10.33 -7.55
CA ILE A 39 -0.16 -9.19 -7.33
C ILE A 39 0.02 -8.90 -5.84
N LYS A 40 -1.04 -8.96 -5.03
CA LYS A 40 -0.94 -8.80 -3.56
C LYS A 40 -0.04 -9.86 -2.94
N GLU A 41 -0.21 -11.13 -3.32
CA GLU A 41 0.61 -12.24 -2.84
C GLU A 41 2.06 -12.13 -3.32
N PHE A 42 2.26 -11.62 -4.53
CA PHE A 42 3.60 -11.32 -5.03
C PHE A 42 4.26 -10.21 -4.18
N LEU A 43 3.54 -9.13 -3.88
CA LEU A 43 4.05 -8.01 -3.08
C LEU A 43 4.27 -8.35 -1.60
N SER A 44 3.57 -9.35 -1.05
CA SER A 44 3.77 -9.78 0.34
C SER A 44 5.07 -10.56 0.55
N LYS A 45 5.62 -11.14 -0.52
CA LYS A 45 6.90 -11.85 -0.46
C LYS A 45 8.04 -10.82 -0.35
N PRO A 46 9.05 -11.06 0.51
CA PRO A 46 10.20 -10.18 0.60
C PRO A 46 11.02 -10.28 -0.69
N GLN A 47 10.99 -9.21 -1.48
CA GLN A 47 11.73 -9.13 -2.74
C GLN A 47 12.82 -8.07 -2.62
N LEU A 48 14.04 -8.44 -3.00
CA LEU A 48 15.18 -7.51 -3.08
C LEU A 48 15.03 -6.55 -4.27
N GLU A 49 14.23 -6.93 -5.26
CA GLU A 49 14.08 -6.22 -6.51
C GLU A 49 12.96 -5.17 -6.45
N PHE A 50 13.19 -4.03 -7.10
CA PHE A 50 12.20 -2.95 -7.19
C PHE A 50 11.31 -3.16 -8.40
N TYR A 51 10.01 -3.35 -8.17
CA TYR A 51 9.04 -3.44 -9.26
C TYR A 51 8.45 -2.08 -9.59
N SER A 52 8.57 -1.70 -10.86
CA SER A 52 7.81 -0.57 -11.38
C SER A 52 6.33 -0.94 -11.48
N ILE A 53 5.45 0.07 -11.41
CA ILE A 53 4.02 -0.13 -11.66
C ILE A 53 3.78 -0.71 -13.06
N GLN A 54 4.63 -0.39 -14.04
CA GLN A 54 4.56 -0.95 -15.39
C GLN A 54 4.78 -2.46 -15.36
N THR A 55 5.83 -2.93 -14.68
CA THR A 55 6.16 -4.35 -14.57
C THR A 55 5.05 -5.15 -13.87
N LEU A 56 4.44 -4.57 -12.82
CA LEU A 56 3.30 -5.21 -12.14
C LEU A 56 2.06 -5.27 -13.03
N ALA A 57 1.84 -4.24 -13.86
CA ALA A 57 0.73 -4.18 -14.80
C ALA A 57 0.88 -5.23 -15.90
N GLU A 58 2.08 -5.39 -16.45
CA GLU A 58 2.43 -6.44 -17.41
C GLU A 58 2.22 -7.83 -16.82
N ARG A 59 2.71 -8.08 -15.61
CA ARG A 59 2.54 -9.37 -14.90
C ARG A 59 1.07 -9.70 -14.63
N ALA A 60 0.26 -8.68 -14.33
CA ALA A 60 -1.16 -8.83 -14.12
C ALA A 60 -1.97 -8.90 -15.42
N TYR A 61 -1.34 -8.68 -16.59
CA TYR A 61 -2.05 -8.47 -17.86
C TYR A 61 -3.15 -7.39 -17.73
N MET A 62 -2.82 -6.26 -17.10
CA MET A 62 -3.73 -5.14 -16.86
C MET A 62 -3.08 -3.81 -17.27
N ASN A 63 -3.88 -2.80 -17.58
CA ASN A 63 -3.36 -1.43 -17.71
C ASN A 63 -2.97 -0.86 -16.34
N ARG A 64 -1.90 -0.06 -16.27
CA ARG A 64 -1.40 0.60 -15.05
C ARG A 64 -2.50 1.31 -14.25
N THR A 65 -3.32 2.13 -14.93
CA THR A 65 -4.38 2.89 -14.27
C THR A 65 -5.41 1.96 -13.63
N LYS A 66 -5.80 0.90 -14.36
CA LYS A 66 -6.78 -0.09 -13.89
C LYS A 66 -6.22 -0.93 -12.76
N LEU A 67 -4.94 -1.31 -12.83
CA LEU A 67 -4.22 -2.00 -11.78
C LEU A 67 -4.18 -1.15 -10.50
N GLN A 68 -3.70 0.10 -10.59
CA GLN A 68 -3.52 0.96 -9.41
C GLN A 68 -4.85 1.27 -8.72
N ALA A 69 -5.86 1.65 -9.50
CA ALA A 69 -7.15 2.01 -8.92
C ALA A 69 -7.93 0.75 -8.50
N GLY A 70 -7.83 -0.37 -9.22
CA GLY A 70 -8.43 -1.65 -8.81
C GLY A 70 -7.79 -2.21 -7.54
N PHE A 71 -6.47 -2.13 -7.40
CA PHE A 71 -5.76 -2.53 -6.19
C PHE A 71 -6.18 -1.67 -4.99
N LYS A 72 -6.28 -0.35 -5.17
CA LYS A 72 -6.78 0.56 -4.12
C LYS A 72 -8.24 0.28 -3.76
N GLN A 73 -9.07 -0.04 -4.74
CA GLN A 73 -10.48 -0.37 -4.50
C GLN A 73 -10.66 -1.69 -3.74
N LEU A 74 -9.88 -2.73 -4.08
CA LEU A 74 -9.99 -4.04 -3.43
C LEU A 74 -9.31 -4.09 -2.06
N PHE A 75 -8.19 -3.38 -1.88
CA PHE A 75 -7.35 -3.51 -0.68
C PHE A 75 -7.28 -2.24 0.16
N GLY A 76 -7.99 -1.18 -0.22
CA GLY A 76 -8.05 0.08 0.54
C GLY A 76 -6.79 0.95 0.49
N GLN A 77 -5.70 0.48 -0.14
CA GLN A 77 -4.42 1.16 -0.17
C GLN A 77 -3.73 1.08 -1.52
N THR A 78 -2.76 1.97 -1.77
CA THR A 78 -2.03 1.93 -3.04
C THR A 78 -1.01 0.79 -3.04
N ILE A 79 -0.65 0.32 -4.25
CA ILE A 79 0.41 -0.67 -4.44
C ILE A 79 1.72 -0.22 -3.78
N LYS A 80 2.05 1.08 -3.87
CA LYS A 80 3.27 1.63 -3.27
C LYS A 80 3.24 1.52 -1.75
N ASP A 81 2.12 1.91 -1.14
CA ASP A 81 1.96 1.86 0.32
C ASP A 81 2.03 0.42 0.82
N TYR A 82 1.40 -0.52 0.11
CA TYR A 82 1.45 -1.95 0.42
C TYR A 82 2.85 -2.52 0.33
N ALA A 83 3.61 -2.17 -0.71
CA ALA A 83 5.00 -2.59 -0.84
C ALA A 83 5.88 -2.03 0.29
N ILE A 84 5.65 -0.78 0.70
CA ILE A 84 6.34 -0.17 1.84
C ILE A 84 6.00 -0.91 3.13
N ASP A 85 4.71 -1.18 3.36
CA ASP A 85 4.24 -1.92 4.55
C ASP A 85 4.85 -3.31 4.62
N ALA A 86 4.85 -4.07 3.53
CA ALA A 86 5.45 -5.40 3.49
C ALA A 86 6.95 -5.36 3.85
N LYS A 87 7.70 -4.39 3.31
CA LYS A 87 9.13 -4.22 3.62
C LYS A 87 9.37 -3.84 5.09
N LEU A 88 8.56 -2.92 5.62
CA LEU A 88 8.67 -2.50 7.02
C LEU A 88 8.28 -3.62 7.98
N SER A 89 7.24 -4.40 7.67
CA SER A 89 6.83 -5.58 8.43
C SER A 89 8.01 -6.54 8.59
N LYS A 90 8.71 -6.80 7.48
CA LYS A 90 9.90 -7.66 7.51
C LYS A 90 11.04 -7.05 8.31
N ALA A 91 11.27 -5.75 8.21
CA ALA A 91 12.28 -5.07 9.02
C ALA A 91 11.98 -5.19 10.52
N TYR A 92 10.72 -5.03 10.93
CA TYR A 92 10.29 -5.22 12.31
C TYR A 92 10.44 -6.67 12.79
N GLU A 93 10.14 -7.67 11.94
CA GLU A 93 10.43 -9.08 12.25
C GLU A 93 11.92 -9.32 12.46
N LEU A 94 12.76 -8.79 11.57
CA LEU A 94 14.21 -8.93 11.65
C LEU A 94 14.76 -8.30 12.93
N LEU A 95 14.25 -7.14 13.34
CA LEU A 95 14.61 -6.48 14.59
C LEU A 95 14.12 -7.24 15.83
N SER A 96 12.87 -7.73 15.81
CA SER A 96 12.27 -8.44 16.95
C SER A 96 12.93 -9.79 17.21
N ASN A 97 13.25 -10.53 16.15
CA ASN A 97 13.89 -11.84 16.27
C ASN A 97 15.40 -11.76 16.58
N LYS A 98 16.04 -10.62 16.31
CA LYS A 98 17.50 -10.44 16.48
C LYS A 98 17.89 -9.50 17.62
N ALA A 99 17.13 -9.49 18.71
CA ALA A 99 17.57 -8.93 19.99
C ALA A 99 18.92 -9.51 20.52
N LYS A 100 19.55 -10.46 19.81
CA LYS A 100 20.87 -11.07 20.10
C LYS A 100 21.97 -10.77 19.08
N THR A 101 21.72 -10.03 17.99
CA THR A 101 22.76 -9.77 16.97
C THR A 101 22.79 -8.29 16.59
N SER A 102 23.96 -7.67 16.70
CA SER A 102 24.25 -6.25 16.46
C SER A 102 24.17 -5.87 14.98
N ILE A 103 23.01 -6.11 14.34
CA ILE A 103 22.83 -5.78 12.92
C ILE A 103 22.50 -4.31 12.81
N ASN A 104 23.28 -3.61 11.98
CA ASN A 104 23.11 -2.19 11.77
C ASN A 104 21.79 -1.91 11.03
N ILE A 105 21.07 -0.87 11.43
CA ILE A 105 19.84 -0.42 10.75
C ILE A 105 20.06 -0.18 9.24
N ASN A 106 21.27 0.22 8.85
CA ASN A 106 21.67 0.38 7.45
C ASN A 106 21.73 -0.94 6.69
N GLU A 107 22.12 -2.04 7.34
CA GLU A 107 22.11 -3.37 6.74
C GLU A 107 20.68 -3.88 6.59
N ILE A 108 19.83 -3.66 7.58
CA ILE A 108 18.40 -4.01 7.52
C ILE A 108 17.73 -3.29 6.34
N ALA A 109 18.02 -1.99 6.16
CA ALA A 109 17.51 -1.23 5.02
C ALA A 109 17.90 -1.89 3.67
N ARG A 110 19.15 -2.36 3.53
CA ARG A 110 19.58 -3.07 2.31
C ARG A 110 18.91 -4.43 2.17
N MET A 111 18.80 -5.19 3.26
CA MET A 111 18.17 -6.52 3.27
C MET A 111 16.69 -6.48 2.88
N VAL A 112 15.97 -5.41 3.25
CA VAL A 112 14.55 -5.23 2.89
C VAL A 112 14.38 -4.46 1.57
N GLY A 113 15.45 -4.25 0.81
CA GLY A 113 15.41 -3.72 -0.55
C GLY A 113 15.18 -2.20 -0.63
N TYR A 114 15.71 -1.43 0.32
CA TYR A 114 15.84 0.03 0.21
C TYR A 114 17.19 0.42 -0.38
N ARG A 115 17.17 1.31 -1.37
CA ARG A 115 18.38 1.82 -2.03
C ARG A 115 19.17 2.78 -1.14
N SER A 116 18.48 3.51 -0.26
CA SER A 116 19.10 4.44 0.67
C SER A 116 18.52 4.23 2.09
N PRO A 117 19.39 4.02 3.10
CA PRO A 117 18.96 3.90 4.49
C PRO A 117 18.23 5.13 5.03
N HIS A 118 18.46 6.32 4.47
CA HIS A 118 17.76 7.53 4.89
C HIS A 118 16.26 7.44 4.63
N TYR A 119 15.86 7.02 3.42
CA TYR A 119 14.44 6.83 3.08
C TYR A 119 13.81 5.71 3.90
N PHE A 120 14.57 4.65 4.19
CA PHE A 120 14.12 3.60 5.11
C PHE A 120 13.84 4.18 6.50
N ALA A 121 14.77 4.94 7.08
CA ALA A 121 14.63 5.50 8.42
C ALA A 121 13.41 6.43 8.53
N VAL A 122 13.14 7.24 7.51
CA VAL A 122 11.94 8.09 7.45
C VAL A 122 10.67 7.23 7.44
N ALA A 123 10.59 6.24 6.54
CA ALA A 123 9.43 5.36 6.43
C ALA A 123 9.22 4.51 7.70
N PHE A 124 10.31 4.01 8.28
CA PHE A 124 10.33 3.21 9.49
C PHE A 124 9.88 4.02 10.72
N LYS A 125 10.30 5.29 10.83
CA LYS A 125 9.87 6.18 11.91
C LYS A 125 8.41 6.64 11.74
N GLN A 126 7.94 6.77 10.50
CA GLN A 126 6.60 7.28 10.20
C GLN A 126 5.50 6.23 10.37
N LYS A 127 5.81 4.94 10.18
CA LYS A 127 4.82 3.85 10.33
C LYS A 127 5.10 3.00 11.55
N SER A 128 4.12 2.97 12.47
CA SER A 128 4.19 2.16 13.69
C SER A 128 4.02 0.66 13.38
N PRO A 129 4.72 -0.25 14.08
CA PRO A 129 4.62 -1.69 13.83
C PRO A 129 3.21 -2.26 14.05
N SER A 130 2.41 -1.62 14.91
CA SER A 130 1.00 -1.95 15.15
C SER A 130 0.12 -1.67 13.92
N GLU A 131 0.46 -0.72 13.05
CA GLU A 131 -0.32 -0.43 11.84
C GLU A 131 0.08 -1.32 10.65
N VAL A 132 1.31 -1.84 10.68
CA VAL A 132 1.90 -2.62 9.60
C VAL A 132 1.51 -4.10 9.69
N LYS A 133 1.45 -4.65 10.92
CA LYS A 133 1.20 -6.08 11.14
C LYS A 133 -0.25 -6.51 10.89
N VAL A 134 -1.20 -5.63 11.21
CA VAL A 134 -2.66 -5.89 11.06
C VAL A 134 -3.04 -6.04 9.59
N ARG A 135 -2.36 -5.32 8.69
CA ARG A 135 -2.69 -5.24 7.27
C ARG A 135 -2.06 -6.32 6.39
N ALA A 136 -1.11 -7.09 6.92
CA ALA A 136 -0.43 -8.18 6.20
C ALA A 136 -1.14 -9.54 6.35
N THR A 137 -2.08 -9.65 7.29
CA THR A 137 -2.73 -10.90 7.71
C THR A 137 -4.17 -11.08 7.21
N GLU A 138 -4.75 -10.09 6.54
CA GLU A 138 -6.09 -10.14 5.92
C GLU A 138 -6.02 -10.31 4.40
#